data_AF-A0A131YJI4-F1
#
_entry.id   AF-A0A131YJI4-F1
#
_cell.length_a   1.000
_cell.length_b   1.000
_cell.length_c   1.000
_cell.angle_alpha   90.00
_cell.angle_beta   90.00
_cell.angle_gamma   90.00
#
_symmetry.space_group_name_H-M   'P 1'
#
loop_
_entity.id
_entity.type
_entity.pdbx_description
1 polymer ?
#
loop_
_entity_poly.entity_id
_entity_poly.type
_entity_poly.pdbx_seq_one_letter_code
_entity_poly.pdbx_strand_id
1 'polypeptide(L)'
;MSLLCHVFLASFLVCITFVEGRGKGGCTLKPKNGNCTHRPWWNYNSQSHKCELIAKRCPGNMNNYKSCRECVKWCIKQKLKMVLERLRRMPTL
;
A
#
# COMPACT_ATOMS: atom_id res chain seq x y z
N MET A 1 25.17 13.61 23.89
CA MET A 1 24.20 13.39 22.80
C MET A 1 23.21 14.55 22.88
N SER A 2 23.26 15.51 21.95
CA SER A 2 22.52 16.78 22.07
C SER A 2 21.02 16.61 21.80
N LEU A 3 20.19 17.45 22.41
CA LEU A 3 18.73 17.48 22.20
C LEU A 3 18.34 17.58 20.71
N LEU A 4 19.16 18.31 19.93
CA LEU A 4 19.06 18.40 18.47
C LEU A 4 19.15 17.03 17.78
N CYS A 5 20.06 16.15 18.23
CA CYS A 5 20.22 14.80 17.67
C CYS A 5 18.94 13.95 17.86
N HIS A 6 18.30 14.04 19.03
CA HIS A 6 17.05 13.34 19.29
C HIS A 6 15.89 13.86 18.44
N VAL A 7 15.83 15.17 18.16
CA VAL A 7 14.82 15.76 17.26
C VAL A 7 15.01 15.26 15.82
N PHE A 8 16.25 15.22 15.33
CA PHE A 8 16.54 14.68 14.00
C PHE A 8 16.23 13.18 13.89
N LEU A 9 16.59 12.40 14.91
CA LEU A 9 16.25 10.98 14.97
C LEU A 9 14.73 10.75 15.02
N ALA A 10 14.00 11.50 15.84
CA ALA A 10 12.54 11.41 15.91
C ALA A 10 11.88 11.80 14.57
N SER A 11 12.34 12.88 13.94
CA SER A 11 11.85 13.29 12.62
C SER A 11 12.10 12.23 11.55
N PHE A 12 13.31 11.66 11.52
CA PHE A 12 13.68 10.60 10.60
C PHE A 12 12.82 9.34 10.79
N LEU A 13 12.59 8.92 12.04
CA LEU A 13 11.72 7.77 12.37
C LEU A 13 10.26 8.03 12.00
N VAL A 14 9.74 9.24 12.23
CA VAL A 14 8.38 9.63 11.78
C VAL A 14 8.29 9.66 10.25
N CYS A 15 9.31 10.15 9.56
CA CYS A 15 9.36 10.13 8.09
C CYS A 15 9.38 8.70 7.54
N ILE A 16 10.18 7.80 8.11
CA ILE A 16 10.24 6.39 7.70
C ILE A 16 8.87 5.72 7.85
N THR A 17 8.26 5.81 9.03
CA THR A 17 6.96 5.20 9.31
C THR A 17 5.84 5.75 8.41
N PHE A 18 5.87 7.04 8.07
CA PHE A 18 4.89 7.65 7.17
C PHE A 18 5.06 7.21 5.71
N VAL A 19 6.30 7.04 5.24
CA VAL A 19 6.61 6.62 3.86
C VAL A 19 6.26 5.14 3.63
N GLU A 20 6.46 4.28 4.62
CA GLU A 20 6.10 2.85 4.51
C GLU A 20 4.59 2.59 4.52
N GLY A 21 3.81 3.47 5.16
CA GLY A 21 2.36 3.33 5.30
C GLY A 21 1.57 3.45 4.00
N ARG A 22 2.03 4.22 3.00
CA ARG A 22 1.26 4.41 1.75
C ARG A 22 1.39 3.26 0.74
N GLY A 23 2.33 2.34 0.93
CA GLY A 23 2.71 1.38 -0.10
C GLY A 23 2.38 -0.08 0.17
N LYS A 24 2.53 -0.57 1.40
CA LYS A 24 2.49 -2.04 1.65
C LYS A 24 1.25 -2.53 2.43
N GLY A 25 0.56 -1.66 3.16
CA GLY A 25 -0.44 -2.09 4.15
C GLY A 25 -1.88 -2.24 3.65
N GLY A 26 -2.22 -1.70 2.48
CA GLY A 26 -3.62 -1.61 2.02
C GLY A 26 -4.19 -2.88 1.39
N CYS A 27 -3.38 -3.70 0.73
CA CYS A 27 -3.86 -4.71 -0.21
C CYS A 27 -4.65 -5.88 0.42
N THR A 28 -4.52 -6.09 1.72
CA THR A 28 -5.28 -7.12 2.48
C THR A 28 -6.53 -6.57 3.12
N LEU A 29 -6.66 -5.24 3.20
CA LEU A 29 -7.79 -4.58 3.83
C LEU A 29 -8.97 -4.57 2.86
N LYS A 30 -10.17 -4.85 3.36
CA LYS A 30 -11.39 -4.60 2.59
C LYS A 30 -11.50 -3.09 2.33
N PRO A 31 -11.86 -2.65 1.11
CA PRO A 31 -12.19 -1.26 0.84
C PRO A 31 -13.17 -0.71 1.88
N LYS A 32 -12.78 0.34 2.60
CA LYS A 32 -13.64 0.99 3.60
C LYS A 32 -14.00 2.40 3.13
N ASN A 33 -15.26 2.77 3.27
CA ASN A 33 -15.75 4.09 2.90
C ASN A 33 -15.64 5.01 4.12
N GLY A 34 -15.15 6.23 3.90
CA GLY A 34 -15.28 7.36 4.84
C GLY A 34 -16.43 8.28 4.46
N ASN A 35 -16.77 9.22 5.34
CA ASN A 35 -17.94 10.11 5.22
C ASN A 35 -17.70 11.34 4.31
N CYS A 36 -16.94 11.20 3.23
CA CYS A 36 -16.79 12.31 2.28
C CYS A 36 -16.79 11.87 0.82
N THR A 37 -17.11 12.83 -0.06
CA THR A 37 -17.37 12.65 -1.49
C THR A 37 -16.29 13.37 -2.30
N HIS A 38 -15.06 12.86 -2.27
CA HIS A 38 -13.95 13.53 -2.96
C HIS A 38 -13.09 12.56 -3.75
N ARG A 39 -13.25 12.62 -5.07
CA ARG A 39 -12.47 11.98 -6.13
C ARG A 39 -12.61 10.45 -6.29
N PRO A 40 -12.34 9.94 -7.51
CA PRO A 40 -12.25 8.51 -7.76
C PRO A 40 -10.92 7.96 -7.20
N TRP A 41 -10.99 6.79 -6.55
CA TRP A 41 -9.82 6.08 -6.02
C TRP A 41 -9.72 4.69 -6.62
N TRP A 42 -8.50 4.17 -6.74
CA TRP A 42 -8.25 2.80 -7.16
C TRP A 42 -8.02 1.93 -5.92
N ASN A 43 -8.76 0.84 -5.80
CA ASN A 43 -8.64 -0.07 -4.66
C ASN A 43 -8.34 -1.47 -5.16
N TYR A 44 -7.57 -2.25 -4.41
CA TYR A 44 -7.34 -3.65 -4.73
C TYR A 44 -8.47 -4.53 -4.18
N ASN A 45 -9.07 -5.31 -5.07
CA ASN A 45 -10.07 -6.31 -4.74
C ASN A 45 -9.40 -7.68 -4.68
N SER A 46 -9.35 -8.26 -3.48
CA SER A 46 -8.70 -9.55 -3.24
C SER A 46 -9.48 -10.74 -3.79
N GLN A 47 -10.79 -10.61 -4.05
CA GLN A 47 -11.62 -11.66 -4.64
C GLN A 47 -11.42 -11.74 -6.15
N SER A 48 -11.43 -10.59 -6.83
CA SER A 48 -11.20 -10.53 -8.28
C SER A 48 -9.72 -10.48 -8.67
N HIS A 49 -8.83 -10.27 -7.69
CA HIS A 49 -7.39 -10.04 -7.87
C HIS A 49 -7.08 -8.83 -8.76
N LYS A 50 -7.96 -7.82 -8.80
CA LYS A 50 -7.84 -6.64 -9.68
C LYS A 50 -7.78 -5.33 -8.90
N CYS A 51 -7.21 -4.32 -9.54
CA CYS A 51 -7.32 -2.93 -9.11
C CYS A 51 -8.52 -2.29 -9.79
N GLU A 52 -9.52 -1.91 -8.99
CA GLU A 52 -10.81 -1.44 -9.46
C GLU A 52 -10.99 0.04 -9.13
N LEU A 53 -11.56 0.80 -10.07
CA LEU A 53 -11.89 2.20 -9.85
C LEU A 53 -13.18 2.30 -9.05
N ILE A 54 -13.09 2.86 -7.85
CA ILE A 54 -14.24 3.13 -7.00
C ILE A 54 -14.53 4.62 -7.07
N ALA A 55 -15.60 4.98 -7.77
CA ALA A 55 -16.06 6.35 -7.90
C ALA A 55 -16.75 6.83 -6.61
N LYS A 56 -16.53 8.10 -6.26
CA LYS A 56 -17.27 8.85 -5.22
C LYS A 56 -17.13 8.32 -3.78
N ARG A 57 -15.92 8.06 -3.29
CA ARG A 57 -15.73 7.66 -1.88
C ARG A 57 -14.44 8.24 -1.29
N CYS A 58 -14.47 8.69 -0.05
CA CYS A 58 -13.26 8.91 0.70
C CYS A 58 -12.70 7.60 1.25
N PRO A 59 -11.37 7.39 1.25
CA PRO A 59 -10.79 6.20 1.82
C PRO A 59 -10.92 6.16 3.34
N GLY A 60 -11.52 5.09 3.87
CA GLY A 60 -11.56 4.82 5.30
C GLY A 60 -10.36 4.00 5.81
N ASN A 61 -9.49 3.55 4.91
CA ASN A 61 -8.23 2.85 5.20
C ASN A 61 -7.25 2.99 4.03
N MET A 62 -6.07 2.39 4.14
CA MET A 62 -4.97 2.49 3.16
C MET A 62 -5.15 1.65 1.88
N ASN A 63 -6.27 0.93 1.69
CA ASN A 63 -6.58 0.28 0.40
C ASN A 63 -7.20 1.29 -0.57
N ASN A 64 -6.41 2.31 -0.91
CA ASN A 64 -6.78 3.35 -1.87
C ASN A 64 -5.52 3.92 -2.52
N TYR A 65 -5.57 4.11 -3.83
CA TYR A 65 -4.45 4.54 -4.63
C TYR A 65 -4.90 5.63 -5.60
N LYS A 66 -4.01 6.57 -5.91
CA LYS A 66 -4.34 7.70 -6.79
C LYS A 66 -4.46 7.29 -8.25
N SER A 67 -3.89 6.14 -8.61
CA SER A 67 -3.93 5.60 -9.97
C SER A 67 -3.94 4.07 -9.99
N CYS A 68 -4.45 3.48 -11.07
CA CYS A 68 -4.37 2.04 -11.30
C CYS A 68 -2.92 1.55 -11.25
N ARG A 69 -1.99 2.30 -11.86
CA ARG A 69 -0.55 1.97 -11.87
C ARG A 69 0.01 1.83 -10.46
N GLU A 70 -0.36 2.73 -9.56
CA GLU A 70 0.08 2.70 -8.17
C GLU A 70 -0.50 1.48 -7.43
N CYS A 71 -1.80 1.21 -7.59
CA CYS A 71 -2.44 0.01 -7.02
C CYS A 71 -1.77 -1.29 -7.50
N VAL A 72 -1.55 -1.43 -8.81
CA VAL A 72 -0.93 -2.62 -9.41
C VAL A 72 0.50 -2.80 -8.94
N LYS A 73 1.27 -1.70 -8.85
CA LYS A 73 2.65 -1.73 -8.35
C LYS A 73 2.71 -2.33 -6.94
N TRP A 74 1.81 -1.89 -6.06
CA TRP A 74 1.85 -2.27 -4.65
C TRP A 74 1.22 -3.63 -4.37
N CYS A 75 0.05 -3.92 -4.93
CA CYS A 75 -0.72 -5.11 -4.59
C CYS A 75 -0.45 -6.33 -5.46
N ILE A 76 -0.05 -6.12 -6.72
CA ILE A 76 0.12 -7.22 -7.68
C ILE A 76 1.59 -7.49 -7.93
N LYS A 77 2.37 -6.48 -8.35
CA LYS A 77 3.77 -6.68 -8.74
C LYS A 77 4.66 -7.15 -7.58
N GLN A 78 4.50 -6.58 -6.39
CA GLN A 78 5.26 -7.01 -5.21
C GLN A 78 4.90 -8.44 -4.80
N LYS A 79 3.62 -8.81 -4.86
CA LYS A 79 3.17 -10.18 -4.60
C LYS A 79 3.77 -11.16 -5.60
N LEU A 80 3.76 -10.82 -6.89
CA LEU A 80 4.36 -11.65 -7.94
C LEU A 80 5.87 -11.78 -7.75
N LYS A 81 6.58 -10.69 -7.41
CA LYS A 81 8.02 -10.74 -7.13
C LYS A 81 8.34 -11.71 -6.01
N MET A 82 7.60 -11.67 -4.89
CA MET A 82 7.77 -12.62 -3.78
C MET A 82 7.52 -14.07 -4.20
N VAL A 83 6.46 -14.32 -4.99
CA VAL A 83 6.14 -15.66 -5.49
C VAL A 83 7.25 -16.16 -6.42
N LEU A 84 7.72 -15.34 -7.36
CA LEU A 84 8.80 -15.70 -8.27
C LEU A 84 10.12 -15.97 -7.54
N GLU A 85 10.46 -15.18 -6.53
CA GLU A 85 11.63 -15.43 -5.68
C GLU A 85 11.51 -16.71 -4.86
N ARG A 86 10.29 -17.11 -4.48
CA ARG A 86 10.04 -18.41 -3.84
C ARG A 86 10.20 -19.56 -4.82
N LEU A 87 9.64 -19.44 -6.03
CA LEU A 87 9.75 -20.44 -7.09
C LEU A 87 11.20 -20.67 -7.49
N ARG A 88 12.00 -19.60 -7.65
CA ARG A 88 13.44 -19.70 -7.96
C ARG A 88 14.26 -20.42 -6.88
N ARG A 89 13.81 -20.41 -5.64
CA ARG A 89 14.48 -21.06 -4.51
C ARG A 89 13.97 -22.48 -4.26
N MET A 90 12.98 -22.97 -5.01
CA MET A 90 12.57 -24.36 -4.91
C MET A 90 13.71 -25.23 -5.47
N PRO A 91 14.26 -26.15 -4.67
CA PRO A 91 15.20 -27.13 -5.21
C PRO A 91 14.44 -27.96 -6.25
N THR A 92 15.03 -28.10 -7.43
CA THR A 92 14.59 -29.07 -8.43
C THR A 92 14.81 -30.47 -7.84
N LEU A 93 13.77 -31.30 -7.85
CA LEU A 93 13.87 -32.74 -7.54
C LEU A 93 14.90 -33.42 -8.44
#